data_AF-A0A0W0VXL4-F1
#
_entry.id   AF-A0A0W0VXL4-F1
#
_cell.length_a   1.000
_cell.length_b   1.000
_cell.length_c   1.000
_cell.angle_alpha   90.00
_cell.angle_beta   90.00
_cell.angle_gamma   90.00
#
_symmetry.space_group_name_H-M   'P 1'
#
loop_
_entity.id
_entity.type
_entity.pdbx_description
1 polymer ?
#
loop_
_entity_poly.entity_id
_entity_poly.type
_entity_poly.pdbx_seq_one_letter_code
_entity_poly.pdbx_strand_id
1 'polypeptide(L)' 'MKKRTQTYKKREDEQLLPAILAITDQRSSYGYRRVTALLNQELIRQQQPKVNHKRVYRIMKQNDLLLPAYGKRPSRTHD' A
#
# COMPACT_ATOMS: atom_id res chain seq x y z
N MET A 1 -23.73 -13.90 12.54
CA MET A 1 -22.33 -13.44 12.66
C MET A 1 -21.65 -13.50 11.31
N LYS A 2 -21.20 -12.35 10.77
CA LYS A 2 -20.57 -12.24 9.45
C LYS A 2 -19.18 -12.91 9.52
N LYS A 3 -19.01 -14.07 8.86
CA LYS A 3 -17.71 -14.77 8.76
C LYS A 3 -16.70 -13.78 8.20
N ARG A 4 -15.76 -13.32 9.03
CA ARG A 4 -14.61 -12.52 8.59
C ARG A 4 -13.79 -13.43 7.69
N THR A 5 -13.97 -13.27 6.38
CA THR A 5 -13.23 -13.96 5.34
C THR A 5 -11.76 -13.93 5.71
N GLN A 6 -11.09 -15.08 5.69
CA GLN A 6 -9.69 -15.21 6.06
C GLN A 6 -8.89 -14.02 5.53
N THR A 7 -8.23 -13.32 6.46
CA THR A 7 -7.25 -12.29 6.17
C THR A 7 -6.31 -12.83 5.10
N TYR A 8 -6.28 -12.19 3.92
CA TYR A 8 -5.41 -12.59 2.81
C TYR A 8 -3.97 -12.66 3.33
N LYS A 9 -3.45 -13.86 3.56
CA LYS A 9 -2.12 -14.11 4.12
C LYS A 9 -1.36 -14.98 3.13
N LYS A 10 -0.74 -14.34 2.14
CA LYS A 10 0.21 -15.02 1.26
C LYS A 10 1.59 -14.88 1.89
N ARG A 11 2.30 -15.98 2.14
CA ARG A 11 3.67 -15.93 2.69
C ARG A 11 4.61 -15.06 1.85
N GLU A 12 4.40 -15.04 0.53
CA GLU A 12 5.10 -14.16 -0.40
C GLU A 12 4.92 -12.66 -0.11
N ASP A 13 3.81 -12.26 0.52
CA ASP A 13 3.54 -10.86 0.83
C ASP A 13 4.42 -10.37 2.00
N GLU A 14 4.80 -11.26 2.93
CA GLU A 14 5.73 -10.95 4.02
C GLU A 14 7.13 -10.59 3.47
N GLN A 15 7.51 -11.16 2.32
CA GLN A 15 8.77 -10.82 1.63
C GLN A 15 8.74 -9.44 0.96
N LEU A 16 7.55 -8.97 0.58
CA LEU A 16 7.37 -7.64 -0.02
C LEU A 16 7.26 -6.52 1.03
N LEU A 17 6.91 -6.88 2.27
CA LEU A 17 6.79 -5.95 3.39
C LEU A 17 8.04 -5.07 3.60
N PRO A 18 9.26 -5.61 3.72
CA PRO A 18 10.45 -4.78 3.93
C PRO A 18 10.71 -3.80 2.77
N ALA A 19 10.47 -4.22 1.52
CA ALA A 19 10.61 -3.34 0.36
C ALA A 19 9.57 -2.21 0.37
N ILE A 20 8.33 -2.52 0.74
CA ILE A 20 7.26 -1.52 0.89
C ILE A 20 7.62 -0.54 2.02
N LEU A 21 8.09 -1.03 3.16
CA LEU A 21 8.50 -0.20 4.29
C LEU A 21 9.65 0.73 3.94
N ALA A 22 10.69 0.25 3.23
CA ALA A 22 11.79 1.07 2.78
C ALA A 22 11.33 2.24 1.87
N ILE A 23 10.41 1.96 0.95
CA ILE A 23 9.82 3.00 0.07
C ILE A 23 8.96 3.98 0.87
N THR A 24 8.15 3.47 1.80
CA THR A 24 7.28 4.30 2.64
C THR A 24 8.09 5.17 3.61
N ASP A 25 9.19 4.67 4.15
CA ASP A 25 10.08 5.40 5.06
C ASP A 25 10.76 6.56 4.33
N GLN A 26 11.29 6.32 3.14
CA GLN A 26 11.85 7.38 2.29
C GLN A 26 10.81 8.45 1.91
N ARG A 27 9.53 8.06 1.77
CA ARG A 27 8.48 9.02 1.42
C ARG A 27 7.10 8.63 1.94
N SER A 28 6.82 9.05 3.17
CA SER A 28 5.55 8.82 3.87
C SER A 28 4.30 9.38 3.16
N SER A 29 4.46 10.37 2.27
CA SER A 29 3.36 10.96 1.48
C SER A 29 2.89 10.10 0.29
N TYR A 30 3.48 8.93 0.06
CA TYR A 30 3.14 8.05 -1.05
C TYR A 30 2.03 7.06 -0.68
N GLY A 31 0.88 7.20 -1.34
CA GLY A 31 -0.17 6.18 -1.32
C GLY A 31 0.25 4.92 -2.09
N TYR A 32 -0.47 3.83 -1.84
CA TYR A 32 -0.14 2.49 -2.35
C TYR A 32 0.09 2.39 -3.87
N ARG A 33 -0.57 3.23 -4.69
CA ARG A 33 -0.34 3.24 -6.14
C ARG A 33 1.07 3.70 -6.51
N ARG A 34 1.60 4.72 -5.82
CA ARG A 34 2.97 5.22 -6.05
C ARG A 34 4.00 4.23 -5.52
N VAL A 35 3.76 3.68 -4.33
CA VAL A 35 4.59 2.60 -3.76
C VAL A 35 4.67 1.41 -4.73
N THR A 36 3.54 1.00 -5.33
CA THR A 36 3.53 -0.09 -6.33
C THR A 36 4.38 0.23 -7.55
N ALA A 37 4.36 1.47 -8.05
CA ALA A 37 5.13 1.86 -9.22
C ALA A 37 6.63 1.74 -8.96
N LEU A 38 7.09 2.25 -7.81
CA LEU A 38 8.49 2.16 -7.38
C LEU A 38 8.90 0.72 -7.14
N LEU A 39 8.09 -0.04 -6.40
CA LEU A 39 8.32 -1.47 -6.16
C LEU A 39 8.46 -2.24 -7.47
N ASN A 40 7.57 -1.99 -8.44
CA ASN A 40 7.64 -2.65 -9.74
C ASN A 40 8.86 -2.21 -10.56
N GLN A 41 9.31 -0.96 -10.47
CA GLN A 41 10.54 -0.52 -11.12
C GLN A 41 11.76 -1.26 -10.57
N GLU A 42 11.84 -1.44 -9.25
CA GLU A 42 12.91 -2.22 -8.62
C GLU A 42 12.84 -3.70 -9.01
N LEU A 43 11.65 -4.31 -8.99
CA LEU A 43 11.47 -5.70 -9.41
C LEU A 43 11.85 -5.93 -10.87
N ILE A 44 11.52 -5.01 -11.78
CA ILE A 44 11.94 -5.08 -13.19
C ILE A 44 13.46 -5.03 -13.30
N ARG A 45 14.14 -4.16 -12.53
CA ARG A 45 15.62 -4.11 -12.49
C ARG A 45 16.23 -5.41 -11.98
N GLN A 46 15.56 -6.08 -11.05
CA GLN A 46 15.96 -7.38 -10.50
C GLN A 46 15.47 -8.57 -11.34
N GLN A 47 14.87 -8.34 -12.53
CA GLN A 47 14.27 -9.36 -13.39
C GLN A 47 13.19 -10.22 -12.71
N GLN A 48 12.53 -9.67 -11.69
CA GLN A 48 11.47 -10.31 -10.94
C GLN A 48 10.08 -9.97 -11.49
N PRO A 49 9.06 -10.82 -11.24
CA PRO A 49 7.71 -10.57 -11.69
C PRO A 49 7.10 -9.33 -11.02
N LYS A 50 6.33 -8.57 -11.80
CA LYS A 50 5.61 -7.39 -11.30
C LYS A 50 4.54 -7.77 -10.29
N VAL A 51 4.37 -6.94 -9.28
CA VAL A 51 3.32 -7.06 -8.26
C VAL A 51 2.11 -6.20 -8.64
N ASN A 52 0.92 -6.79 -8.51
CA ASN A 52 -0.34 -6.08 -8.73
C ASN A 52 -0.60 -5.06 -7.60
N HIS A 53 -0.99 -3.84 -7.96
CA HIS A 53 -1.32 -2.76 -7.01
C HIS A 53 -2.38 -3.14 -5.97
N LYS A 54 -3.29 -4.09 -6.27
CA LYS A 54 -4.25 -4.61 -5.30
C LYS A 54 -3.59 -5.43 -4.18
N ARG A 55 -2.49 -6.13 -4.46
CA ARG A 55 -1.71 -6.86 -3.45
C ARG A 55 -1.04 -5.86 -2.50
N VAL A 56 -0.35 -4.86 -3.06
CA VAL A 56 0.29 -3.78 -2.28
C VAL A 56 -0.72 -3.06 -1.39
N TYR A 57 -1.92 -2.74 -1.93
CA TYR A 57 -3.00 -2.16 -1.12
C TYR A 57 -3.37 -3.04 0.08
N ARG A 58 -3.54 -4.35 -0.11
CA ARG A 58 -3.89 -5.28 0.99
C ARG A 58 -2.80 -5.33 2.04
N ILE A 59 -1.53 -5.42 1.63
CA ILE A 59 -0.38 -5.45 2.53
C ILE A 59 -0.31 -4.16 3.34
N MET A 60 -0.37 -3.01 2.67
CA MET A 60 -0.34 -1.71 3.36
C MET A 60 -1.55 -1.53 4.29
N LYS A 61 -2.73 -2.03 3.91
CA LYS A 61 -3.93 -1.99 4.77
C LYS A 61 -3.79 -2.87 6.01
N GLN A 62 -3.16 -4.04 5.89
CA GLN A 62 -2.97 -4.96 7.01
C GLN A 62 -1.91 -4.49 8.00
N ASN A 63 -0.99 -3.63 7.57
CA ASN A 63 0.10 -3.08 8.37
C ASN A 63 -0.13 -1.60 8.73
N ASP A 64 -1.36 -1.10 8.54
CA ASP A 64 -1.75 0.29 8.84
C ASP A 64 -0.84 1.36 8.19
N LEU A 65 -0.26 1.05 7.03
CA LEU A 65 0.63 1.92 6.26
C LEU A 65 -0.11 2.85 5.27
N LEU A 66 -1.44 2.80 5.25
CA LEU A 66 -2.24 3.66 4.37
C LEU A 66 -2.36 5.04 4.97
N LEU A 67 -2.10 6.06 4.15
CA LEU A 67 -2.37 7.45 4.53
C LEU A 67 -3.84 7.60 4.90
N PRO A 68 -4.14 8.22 6.07
CA PRO A 68 -5.51 8.56 6.40
C PRO A 68 -6.07 9.46 5.29
N ALA A 69 -7.26 9.15 4.81
CA ALA A 69 -7.95 10.05 3.91
C ALA A 69 -8.15 11.37 4.68
N TYR A 70 -7.51 12.45 4.21
CA TYR A 70 -7.78 13.78 4.72
C TYR A 70 -9.30 13.95 4.72
N GLY A 71 -9.89 14.15 5.90
CA GLY A 71 -11.33 14.22 6.11
C GLY A 71 -11.98 15.24 5.17
N LYS A 72 -13.29 15.09 4.94
CA LYS A 72 -14.10 16.00 4.12
C LYS A 72 -13.69 17.44 4.44
N ARG A 73 -13.14 18.15 3.43
CA ARG A 73 -12.83 19.58 3.56
C ARG A 73 -14.08 20.27 4.10
N PRO A 74 -14.00 21.07 5.17
CA PRO A 74 -15.16 21.84 5.61
C PRO A 74 -15.66 22.66 4.42
N SER A 75 -16.96 22.57 4.13
CA SER A 75 -17.59 23.43 3.15
C SER A 75 -17.34 24.87 3.59
N ARG A 76 -16.63 25.64 2.78
CA ARG A 76 -16.54 27.09 2.97
C ARG A 76 -17.92 27.67 2.68
N THR A 77 -18.74 27.77 3.70
CA THR A 77 -19.94 28.60 3.64
C THR A 77 -19.43 30.04 3.63
N HIS A 78 -19.56 30.71 2.49
CA HIS A 78 -19.35 32.15 2.43
C HIS A 78 -20.68 32.78 2.83
N ASP A 79 -20.67 33.56 3.92
CA ASP A 79 -21.71 34.55 4.20
C ASP A 79 -21.60 35.71 3.21
#